data_AF-A0A6P0Z7B8-F1
#
_entry.id   AF-A0A6P0Z7B8-F1
#
_cell.length_a   1.000
_cell.length_b   1.000
_cell.length_c   1.000
_cell.angle_alpha   90.00
_cell.angle_beta   90.00
_cell.angle_gamma   90.00
#
_symmetry.space_group_name_H-M   'P 1'
#
loop_
_entity.id
_entity.type
_entity.pdbx_description
1 polymer ?
#
loop_
_entity_poly.entity_id
_entity_poly.type
_entity_poly.pdbx_seq_one_letter_code
_entity_poly.pdbx_strand_id
1 'polypeptide(L)'
;MTVDTNIRIDKGEIALLPQGKSTPLAIQFDGKINSIVFDDNQPLKYDLRAAIANGKVKIKGQTLLETGKSKLITTVENLSLAPLSTLIPYYPLEINSGGFGANLDISLPSFQQMPSILGTLRLLDIEAQAEDLLAPVKAKALLRFQGQKLLIEETKASYGNIQTSLGGVANWEEGFNSAINLNVLSKENPGKTVPVISPVAVDTGMQVKVQIDGSLAVPVITGTINSTKVTRIDKLELAQIGASFSGDKQKFALNKLLVKPVAGGQITGNGRLDLENSTATATPLAFDFDTSLPVKAIAAPYYSLPAEITLDNITAQTSIRGTLQQPSAI
;
A
#
# COMPACT_ATOMS: atom_id res chain seq x y z
N MET A 1 43.30 -14.34 28.83
CA MET A 1 43.96 -13.02 28.75
C MET A 1 42.98 -12.10 28.06
N THR A 2 42.32 -11.22 28.81
CA THR A 2 41.34 -10.27 28.30
C THR A 2 42.05 -8.95 28.03
N VAL A 3 42.04 -8.51 26.78
CA VAL A 3 42.60 -7.21 26.38
C VAL A 3 41.44 -6.24 26.26
N ASP A 4 41.35 -5.26 27.15
CA ASP A 4 40.39 -4.16 27.01
C ASP A 4 40.93 -3.16 25.99
N THR A 5 40.29 -3.09 24.82
CA THR A 5 40.71 -2.22 23.72
C THR A 5 39.60 -1.23 23.38
N ASN A 6 40.00 0.04 23.20
CA ASN A 6 39.14 1.08 22.64
C ASN A 6 39.60 1.41 21.22
N ILE A 7 38.69 1.33 20.25
CA ILE A 7 38.95 1.67 18.85
C ILE A 7 38.25 2.99 18.54
N ARG A 8 39.01 3.91 17.96
CA ARG A 8 38.50 5.16 17.41
C ARG A 8 38.77 5.19 15.91
N ILE A 9 37.73 5.47 15.14
CA ILE A 9 37.79 5.66 13.69
C ILE A 9 37.38 7.10 13.44
N ASP A 10 38.29 7.89 12.88
CA ASP A 10 38.03 9.26 12.45
C ASP A 10 38.07 9.29 10.91
N LYS A 11 37.02 9.83 10.27
CA LYS A 11 36.87 9.97 8.82
C LYS A 11 37.01 8.65 8.05
N GLY A 12 36.42 7.59 8.57
CA GLY A 12 36.30 6.33 7.84
C GLY A 12 35.40 6.48 6.62
N GLU A 13 35.67 5.71 5.57
CA GLU A 13 34.86 5.68 4.36
C GLU A 13 34.50 4.24 4.00
N ILE A 14 33.22 4.01 3.68
CA ILE A 14 32.71 2.75 3.14
C ILE A 14 32.06 3.07 1.80
N ALA A 15 32.46 2.35 0.76
CA ALA A 15 31.82 2.41 -0.54
C ALA A 15 30.98 1.13 -0.76
N LEU A 16 29.66 1.28 -0.86
CA LEU A 16 28.76 0.18 -1.17
C LEU A 16 28.47 0.16 -2.66
N LEU A 17 28.85 -0.92 -3.35
CA LEU A 17 28.52 -1.12 -4.77
C LEU A 17 27.48 -2.24 -4.90
N PRO A 18 26.19 -1.90 -5.11
CA PRO A 18 25.15 -2.91 -5.30
C PRO A 18 25.38 -3.73 -6.57
N GLN A 19 24.99 -5.00 -6.52
CA GLN A 19 25.06 -5.89 -7.67
C GLN A 19 24.21 -5.32 -8.83
N GLY A 20 24.81 -5.14 -10.00
CA GLY A 20 24.14 -4.59 -11.18
C GLY A 20 24.16 -3.06 -11.30
N LYS A 21 24.90 -2.35 -10.44
CA LYS A 21 25.12 -0.89 -10.55
C LYS A 21 26.59 -0.58 -10.82
N SER A 22 26.85 0.56 -11.45
CA SER A 22 28.20 1.05 -11.79
C SER A 22 28.72 2.15 -10.85
N THR A 23 27.82 2.77 -10.08
CA THR A 23 28.17 3.86 -9.16
C THR A 23 28.07 3.39 -7.72
N PRO A 24 29.18 3.41 -6.95
CA PRO A 24 29.15 3.08 -5.53
C PRO A 24 28.50 4.21 -4.72
N LEU A 25 27.78 3.84 -3.67
CA LEU A 25 27.29 4.75 -2.65
C LEU A 25 28.37 4.90 -1.56
N ALA A 26 28.96 6.09 -1.47
CA ALA A 26 29.92 6.43 -0.44
C ALA A 26 29.24 6.80 0.88
N ILE A 27 29.80 6.30 1.98
CA ILE A 27 29.37 6.54 3.36
C ILE A 27 30.60 7.02 4.13
N GLN A 28 30.54 8.24 4.64
CA GLN A 28 31.56 8.75 5.54
C GLN A 28 31.11 8.53 6.98
N PHE A 29 32.00 8.05 7.84
CA PHE A 29 31.65 7.75 9.22
C PHE A 29 32.77 8.05 10.21
N ASP A 30 32.37 8.43 11.41
CA ASP A 30 33.20 8.54 12.61
C ASP A 30 32.64 7.58 13.65
N GLY A 31 33.52 6.81 14.31
CA GLY A 31 33.09 5.77 15.22
C GLY A 31 33.97 5.69 16.46
N LYS A 32 33.34 5.45 17.60
CA LYS A 32 34.01 4.99 18.81
C LYS A 32 33.43 3.64 19.20
N ILE A 33 34.30 2.65 19.34
CA ILE A 33 33.96 1.32 19.82
C ILE A 33 34.77 1.12 21.09
N ASN A 34 34.06 0.93 22.21
CA ASN A 34 34.67 0.79 23.52
C ASN A 34 34.39 -0.61 24.07
N SER A 35 35.27 -1.06 24.97
CA SER A 35 35.14 -2.34 25.66
C SER A 35 35.08 -3.52 24.68
N ILE A 36 36.00 -3.54 23.71
CA ILE A 36 36.23 -4.75 22.90
C ILE A 36 36.96 -5.72 23.80
N VAL A 37 36.19 -6.48 24.56
CA VAL A 37 36.66 -7.59 25.36
C VAL A 37 36.11 -8.84 24.69
N PHE A 38 36.99 -9.68 24.13
CA PHE A 38 36.61 -10.99 23.61
C PHE A 38 36.39 -11.95 24.80
N ASP A 39 35.37 -11.66 25.59
CA ASP A 39 34.88 -12.43 26.71
C ASP A 39 33.36 -12.52 26.55
N ASP A 40 32.83 -13.74 26.64
CA ASP A 40 31.48 -14.12 26.21
C ASP A 40 30.37 -13.32 26.94
N ASN A 41 30.68 -12.73 28.10
CA ASN A 41 29.72 -11.99 28.93
C ASN A 41 29.82 -10.45 28.87
N GLN A 42 30.75 -9.87 28.12
CA GLN A 42 30.90 -8.42 28.05
C GLN A 42 30.25 -7.84 26.78
N PRO A 43 29.29 -6.91 26.89
CA PRO A 43 28.66 -6.32 25.71
C PRO A 43 29.61 -5.33 25.03
N LEU A 44 29.74 -5.45 23.71
CA LEU A 44 30.40 -4.49 22.84
C LEU A 44 29.63 -3.16 22.87
N LYS A 45 30.28 -2.06 23.29
CA LYS A 45 29.66 -0.72 23.33
C LYS A 45 30.14 0.13 22.16
N TYR A 46 29.23 0.86 21.54
CA TYR A 46 29.56 1.69 20.38
C TYR A 46 28.77 3.01 20.34
N ASP A 47 29.42 4.04 19.82
CA ASP A 47 28.85 5.36 19.45
C ASP A 47 29.34 5.69 18.04
N LEU A 48 28.45 5.47 17.07
CA LEU A 48 28.71 5.61 15.64
C LEU A 48 27.98 6.85 15.11
N ARG A 49 28.66 7.64 14.29
CA ARG A 49 28.11 8.76 13.54
C ARG A 49 28.46 8.57 12.08
N ALA A 50 27.48 8.71 11.19
CA ALA A 50 27.71 8.61 9.76
C ALA A 50 27.00 9.73 9.00
N ALA A 51 27.63 10.19 7.93
CA ALA A 51 27.05 11.03 6.91
C ALA A 51 26.83 10.17 5.65
N ILE A 52 25.58 10.06 5.21
CA ILE A 52 25.17 9.24 4.08
C ILE A 52 23.98 9.89 3.38
N ALA A 53 24.02 9.98 2.05
CA ALA A 53 22.92 10.52 1.24
C ALA A 53 22.35 11.85 1.80
N ASN A 54 23.23 12.81 2.09
CA ASN A 54 22.94 14.11 2.71
C ASN A 54 22.35 14.08 4.13
N GLY A 55 22.15 12.90 4.70
CA GLY A 55 21.64 12.70 6.04
C GLY A 55 22.74 12.47 7.07
N LYS A 56 22.34 12.62 8.34
CA LYS A 56 23.16 12.29 9.51
C LYS A 56 22.52 11.14 10.25
N VAL A 57 23.32 10.11 10.52
CA VAL A 57 22.92 8.92 11.28
C VAL A 57 23.76 8.87 12.54
N LYS A 58 23.12 8.68 13.68
CA LYS A 58 23.79 8.42 14.96
C LYS A 58 23.23 7.14 15.56
N ILE A 59 24.11 6.23 15.92
CA ILE A 59 23.75 4.97 16.57
C ILE A 59 24.60 4.84 17.82
N LYS A 60 23.95 4.80 18.98
CA LYS A 60 24.60 4.48 20.25
C LYS A 60 24.01 3.19 20.76
N GLY A 61 24.84 2.21 21.06
CA GLY A 61 24.31 0.92 21.52
C GLY A 61 25.30 0.06 22.25
N GLN A 62 24.77 -1.06 22.70
CA GLN A 62 25.56 -2.15 23.25
C GLN A 62 24.98 -3.49 22.77
N THR A 63 25.85 -4.44 22.43
CA THR A 63 25.46 -5.76 21.93
C THR A 63 26.31 -6.85 22.58
N LEU A 64 25.66 -7.88 23.11
CA LEU A 64 26.32 -9.12 23.49
C LEU A 64 26.50 -9.97 22.24
N LEU A 65 27.72 -10.09 21.72
CA LEU A 65 27.98 -10.67 20.39
C LEU A 65 27.56 -12.13 20.28
N GLU A 66 27.74 -12.92 21.33
CA GLU A 66 27.38 -14.35 21.35
C GLU A 66 25.88 -14.58 21.11
N THR A 67 25.03 -13.75 21.73
CA THR A 67 23.57 -13.92 21.72
C THR A 67 22.86 -12.97 20.75
N GLY A 68 23.52 -11.88 20.37
CA GLY A 68 22.92 -10.76 19.63
C GLY A 68 22.03 -9.85 20.48
N LYS A 69 21.95 -10.08 21.79
CA LYS A 69 21.16 -9.25 22.68
C LYS A 69 21.66 -7.81 22.64
N SER A 70 20.83 -6.89 22.16
CA SER A 70 21.23 -5.52 21.85
C SER A 70 20.28 -4.48 22.43
N LYS A 71 20.84 -3.33 22.81
CA LYS A 71 20.08 -2.10 23.08
C LYS A 71 20.69 -0.97 22.27
N LEU A 72 19.90 -0.30 21.45
CA LEU A 72 20.35 0.76 20.56
C LEU A 72 19.45 1.99 20.67
N ILE A 73 20.06 3.17 20.60
CA ILE A 73 19.39 4.44 20.33
C ILE A 73 19.89 4.90 18.97
N THR A 74 18.96 5.05 18.03
CA THR A 74 19.22 5.44 16.64
C THR A 74 18.51 6.74 16.32
N THR A 75 19.27 7.73 15.86
CA THR A 75 18.73 8.99 15.35
C THR A 75 19.15 9.16 13.90
N VAL A 76 18.20 9.50 13.04
CA VAL A 76 18.44 9.77 11.62
C VAL A 76 17.80 11.10 11.26
N GLU A 77 18.58 11.98 10.65
CA GLU A 77 18.19 13.32 10.27
C GLU A 77 18.41 13.53 8.77
N ASN A 78 17.35 13.95 8.06
CA ASN A 78 17.39 14.39 6.67
C ASN A 78 18.05 13.41 5.69
N LEU A 79 17.85 12.10 5.88
CA LEU A 79 18.39 11.08 5.00
C LEU A 79 17.64 11.08 3.66
N SER A 80 18.34 11.35 2.56
CA SER A 80 17.73 11.30 1.23
C SER A 80 17.55 9.86 0.79
N LEU A 81 16.35 9.50 0.32
CA LEU A 81 16.03 8.13 -0.05
C LEU A 81 16.46 7.76 -1.48
N ALA A 82 16.50 8.72 -2.40
CA ALA A 82 16.80 8.44 -3.81
C ALA A 82 18.16 7.75 -4.01
N PRO A 83 19.28 8.18 -3.38
CA PRO A 83 20.56 7.46 -3.51
C PRO A 83 20.54 6.05 -2.90
N LEU A 84 19.68 5.81 -1.90
CA LEU A 84 19.56 4.54 -1.20
C LEU A 84 18.71 3.52 -1.95
N SER A 85 17.92 3.95 -2.93
CA SER A 85 17.13 3.05 -3.79
C SER A 85 18.01 1.98 -4.46
N THR A 86 19.27 2.32 -4.73
CA THR A 86 20.28 1.42 -5.30
C THR A 86 20.60 0.22 -4.41
N LEU A 87 20.40 0.33 -3.09
CA LEU A 87 20.69 -0.72 -2.12
C LEU A 87 19.58 -1.77 -2.01
N ILE A 88 18.41 -1.54 -2.62
CA ILE A 88 17.25 -2.44 -2.53
C ILE A 88 17.20 -3.28 -3.80
N PRO A 89 17.64 -4.55 -3.77
CA PRO A 89 17.59 -5.42 -4.94
C PRO A 89 16.13 -5.74 -5.30
N TYR A 90 15.82 -5.79 -6.60
CA TYR A 90 14.52 -6.18 -7.17
C TYR A 90 13.31 -5.31 -6.78
N TYR A 91 13.50 -3.99 -6.69
CA TYR A 91 12.41 -3.08 -6.39
C TYR A 91 11.72 -2.59 -7.69
N PRO A 92 10.39 -2.77 -7.86
CA PRO A 92 9.68 -2.42 -9.11
C PRO A 92 9.45 -0.91 -9.28
N LEU A 93 9.87 -0.09 -8.30
CA LEU A 93 9.65 1.35 -8.26
C LEU A 93 10.99 2.08 -8.13
N GLU A 94 11.29 2.99 -9.03
CA GLU A 94 12.42 3.91 -8.84
C GLU A 94 12.02 5.02 -7.86
N ILE A 95 12.83 5.27 -6.83
CA ILE A 95 12.60 6.35 -5.87
C ILE A 95 13.35 7.59 -6.36
N ASN A 96 12.60 8.55 -6.89
CA ASN A 96 13.15 9.78 -7.47
C ASN A 96 13.54 10.80 -6.40
N SER A 97 12.75 10.88 -5.33
CA SER A 97 13.00 11.79 -4.21
C SER A 97 12.33 11.31 -2.92
N GLY A 98 12.71 11.93 -1.80
CA GLY A 98 12.13 11.68 -0.50
C GLY A 98 13.14 11.80 0.62
N GLY A 99 12.64 12.15 1.81
CA GLY A 99 13.41 12.24 3.03
C GLY A 99 12.97 11.20 4.06
N PHE A 100 13.93 10.76 4.86
CA PHE A 100 13.73 9.85 5.98
C PHE A 100 14.32 10.46 7.25
N GLY A 101 13.55 10.42 8.32
CA GLY A 101 14.00 10.78 9.66
C GLY A 101 13.47 9.81 10.69
N ALA A 102 14.28 9.52 11.72
CA ALA A 102 13.90 8.58 12.75
C ALA A 102 14.53 8.92 14.10
N ASN A 103 13.82 8.58 15.17
CA ASN A 103 14.36 8.54 16.52
C ASN A 103 13.82 7.28 17.18
N LEU A 104 14.67 6.28 17.37
CA LEU A 104 14.29 4.93 17.75
C LEU A 104 15.12 4.45 18.95
N ASP A 105 14.45 3.87 19.94
CA ASP A 105 15.03 3.03 20.97
C ASP A 105 14.68 1.57 20.65
N ILE A 106 15.70 0.76 20.40
CA ILE A 106 15.58 -0.59 19.88
C ILE A 106 16.15 -1.55 20.92
N SER A 107 15.33 -2.48 21.38
CA SER A 107 15.74 -3.60 22.23
C SER A 107 15.58 -4.90 21.46
N LEU A 108 16.69 -5.51 21.08
CA LEU A 108 16.74 -6.81 20.41
C LEU A 108 17.09 -7.90 21.42
N PRO A 109 16.20 -8.87 21.69
CA PRO A 109 16.50 -9.94 22.64
C PRO A 109 17.62 -10.89 22.16
N SER A 110 17.63 -11.23 20.87
CA SER A 110 18.64 -12.06 20.19
C SER A 110 18.55 -11.86 18.67
N PHE A 111 19.50 -12.39 17.90
CA PHE A 111 19.46 -12.34 16.42
C PHE A 111 18.26 -13.06 15.78
N GLN A 112 17.58 -13.93 16.52
CA GLN A 112 16.48 -14.76 16.03
C GLN A 112 15.11 -14.23 16.46
N GLN A 113 15.06 -13.33 17.43
CA GLN A 113 13.82 -12.81 18.01
C GLN A 113 13.50 -11.42 17.46
N MET A 114 12.21 -11.11 17.36
CA MET A 114 11.76 -9.80 16.92
C MET A 114 12.18 -8.70 17.92
N PRO A 115 12.59 -7.52 17.43
CA PRO A 115 12.93 -6.40 18.29
C PRO A 115 11.68 -5.73 18.87
N SER A 116 11.82 -5.21 20.09
CA SER A 116 10.92 -4.20 20.64
C SER A 116 11.46 -2.82 20.28
N ILE A 117 10.65 -1.99 19.61
CA ILE A 117 11.06 -0.67 19.12
C ILE A 117 10.16 0.39 19.75
N LEU A 118 10.75 1.47 20.25
CA LEU A 118 10.03 2.66 20.70
C LEU A 118 10.50 3.86 19.89
N GLY A 119 9.60 4.79 19.59
CA GLY A 119 9.94 6.06 18.96
C GLY A 119 9.20 6.30 17.66
N THR A 120 9.77 7.10 16.77
CA THR A 120 9.08 7.60 15.58
C THR A 120 9.94 7.52 14.33
N LEU A 121 9.28 7.26 13.21
CA LEU A 121 9.84 7.28 11.87
C LEU A 121 8.97 8.17 11.00
N ARG A 122 9.60 9.05 10.22
CA ARG A 122 8.94 9.97 9.32
C ARG A 122 9.49 9.84 7.92
N LEU A 123 8.58 9.63 6.98
CA LEU A 123 8.81 9.68 5.55
C LEU A 123 8.27 11.00 5.02
N LEU A 124 9.13 11.76 4.35
CA LEU A 124 8.86 13.10 3.87
C LEU A 124 8.86 13.10 2.34
N ASP A 125 7.75 13.51 1.74
CA ASP A 125 7.65 13.85 0.32
C ASP A 125 8.35 12.85 -0.61
N ILE A 126 8.06 11.56 -0.39
CA ILE A 126 8.53 10.48 -1.26
C ILE A 126 7.87 10.67 -2.63
N GLU A 127 8.67 10.57 -3.68
CA GLU A 127 8.20 10.44 -5.05
C GLU A 127 8.86 9.23 -5.70
N ALA A 128 8.04 8.30 -6.19
CA ALA A 128 8.49 7.09 -6.85
C ALA A 128 7.75 6.85 -8.18
N GLN A 129 8.41 6.22 -9.14
CA GLN A 129 7.89 5.94 -10.47
C GLN A 129 8.25 4.50 -10.87
N ALA A 130 7.29 3.77 -11.45
CA ALA A 130 7.57 2.49 -12.12
C ALA A 130 7.34 2.65 -13.62
N GLU A 131 7.95 1.79 -14.42
CA GLU A 131 7.83 1.83 -15.89
C GLU A 131 6.37 1.70 -16.36
N ASP A 132 5.60 0.82 -15.72
CA ASP A 132 4.20 0.56 -16.06
C ASP A 132 3.19 1.56 -15.46
N LEU A 133 3.64 2.58 -14.74
CA LEU A 133 2.76 3.57 -14.11
C LEU A 133 2.63 4.83 -14.96
N LEU A 134 1.39 5.30 -15.16
CA LEU A 134 1.08 6.48 -15.97
C LEU A 134 1.42 7.82 -15.28
N ALA A 135 1.71 7.79 -13.97
CA ALA A 135 2.03 8.95 -13.15
C ALA A 135 2.94 8.54 -11.98
N PRO A 136 3.63 9.50 -11.33
CA PRO A 136 4.39 9.18 -10.12
C PRO A 136 3.46 8.93 -8.92
N VAL A 137 3.92 8.06 -8.04
CA VAL A 137 3.36 7.87 -6.70
C VAL A 137 4.06 8.82 -5.75
N LYS A 138 3.29 9.66 -5.06
CA LYS A 138 3.80 10.54 -4.00
C LYS A 138 3.30 10.07 -2.65
N ALA A 139 4.13 10.10 -1.61
CA ALA A 139 3.74 9.66 -0.29
C ALA A 139 4.46 10.40 0.84
N LYS A 140 3.79 10.51 1.98
CA LYS A 140 4.38 10.90 3.27
C LYS A 140 3.76 10.08 4.39
N ALA A 141 4.54 9.76 5.40
CA ALA A 141 4.10 8.94 6.50
C ALA A 141 4.72 9.37 7.83
N LEU A 142 3.92 9.31 8.88
CA LEU A 142 4.37 9.36 10.27
C LEU A 142 3.99 8.05 10.96
N LEU A 143 5.01 7.35 11.43
CA LEU A 143 4.90 6.06 12.09
C LEU A 143 5.44 6.17 13.51
N ARG A 144 4.75 5.55 14.47
CA ARG A 144 5.16 5.46 15.87
C ARG A 144 5.27 4.01 16.31
N PHE A 145 6.43 3.64 16.81
CA PHE A 145 6.67 2.34 17.41
C PHE A 145 6.39 2.38 18.92
N GLN A 146 5.67 1.36 19.41
CA GLN A 146 5.24 1.17 20.80
C GLN A 146 5.53 -0.28 21.23
N GLY A 147 6.80 -0.65 21.23
CA GLY A 147 7.30 -1.99 21.50
C GLY A 147 7.16 -2.87 20.26
N GLN A 148 6.25 -3.85 20.31
CA GLN A 148 5.92 -4.73 19.17
C GLN A 148 4.76 -4.18 18.32
N LYS A 149 4.26 -2.99 18.65
CA LYS A 149 3.17 -2.31 17.94
C LYS A 149 3.73 -1.17 17.09
N LEU A 150 3.21 -1.04 15.87
CA LEU A 150 3.43 0.06 14.95
C LEU A 150 2.11 0.79 14.74
N LEU A 151 2.02 2.01 15.25
CA LEU A 151 0.94 2.93 14.97
C LEU A 151 1.27 3.71 13.70
N ILE A 152 0.38 3.63 12.72
CA ILE A 152 0.41 4.42 11.50
C ILE A 152 -0.43 5.67 11.78
N GLU A 153 0.22 6.76 12.22
CA GLU A 153 -0.46 7.96 12.69
C GLU A 153 -1.09 8.75 11.53
N GLU A 154 -0.29 9.00 10.50
CA GLU A 154 -0.75 9.69 9.30
C GLU A 154 0.07 9.20 8.11
N THR A 155 -0.58 8.52 7.17
CA THR A 155 0.00 8.28 5.85
C THR A 155 -0.88 8.92 4.81
N LYS A 156 -0.30 9.75 3.96
CA LYS A 156 -0.96 10.34 2.79
C LYS A 156 -0.20 9.90 1.56
N ALA A 157 -0.91 9.40 0.56
CA ALA A 157 -0.31 9.12 -0.72
C ALA A 157 -1.19 9.64 -1.86
N SER A 158 -0.59 9.81 -3.02
CA SER A 158 -1.28 10.17 -4.23
C SER A 158 -0.68 9.49 -5.45
N TYR A 159 -1.51 9.18 -6.41
CA TYR A 159 -1.12 8.67 -7.72
C TYR A 159 -1.93 9.45 -8.76
N GLY A 160 -1.26 10.32 -9.52
CA GLY A 160 -1.91 11.35 -10.34
C GLY A 160 -2.94 12.15 -9.53
N ASN A 161 -4.22 12.07 -9.91
CA ASN A 161 -5.31 12.80 -9.25
C ASN A 161 -5.96 12.01 -8.09
N ILE A 162 -5.54 10.77 -7.85
CA ILE A 162 -6.05 9.94 -6.76
C ILE A 162 -5.30 10.33 -5.49
N GLN A 163 -6.02 10.71 -4.45
CA GLN A 163 -5.46 10.95 -3.11
C GLN A 163 -5.95 9.87 -2.16
N THR A 164 -5.12 9.48 -1.21
CA THR A 164 -5.45 8.45 -0.22
C THR A 164 -4.85 8.76 1.13
N SER A 165 -5.52 8.31 2.19
CA SER A 165 -5.01 8.33 3.55
C SER A 165 -5.09 6.95 4.19
N LEU A 166 -4.05 6.59 4.92
CA LEU A 166 -3.94 5.35 5.68
C LEU A 166 -3.63 5.69 7.14
N GLY A 167 -4.35 5.04 8.05
CA GLY A 167 -4.08 5.03 9.47
C GLY A 167 -4.42 3.66 10.07
N GLY A 168 -3.83 3.30 11.20
CA GLY A 168 -4.09 1.99 11.80
C GLY A 168 -2.97 1.51 12.70
N VAL A 169 -3.10 0.26 13.13
CA VAL A 169 -2.11 -0.41 13.98
C VAL A 169 -1.70 -1.73 13.34
N ALA A 170 -0.40 -2.00 13.36
CA ALA A 170 0.15 -3.33 13.12
C ALA A 170 0.83 -3.82 14.40
N ASN A 171 0.65 -5.09 14.72
CA ASN A 171 1.33 -5.77 15.81
C ASN A 171 2.02 -7.01 15.24
N TRP A 172 3.28 -7.23 15.59
CA TRP A 172 4.07 -8.34 15.07
C TRP A 172 3.53 -9.72 15.48
N GLU A 173 2.89 -9.83 16.65
CA GLU A 173 2.28 -11.07 17.14
C GLU A 173 0.79 -11.16 16.78
N GLU A 174 0.03 -10.08 17.02
CA GLU A 174 -1.43 -10.09 16.86
C GLU A 174 -1.90 -9.83 15.41
N GLY A 175 -1.01 -9.35 14.53
CA GLY A 175 -1.33 -9.04 13.14
C GLY A 175 -1.74 -7.59 12.88
N PHE A 176 -2.42 -7.36 11.76
CA PHE A 176 -2.95 -6.07 11.35
C PHE A 176 -4.34 -5.82 11.93
N ASN A 177 -4.54 -4.60 12.43
CA ASN A 177 -5.84 -4.00 12.64
C ASN A 177 -5.73 -2.56 12.13
N SER A 178 -5.94 -2.39 10.83
CA SER A 178 -5.71 -1.12 10.15
C SER A 178 -6.90 -0.73 9.28
N ALA A 179 -7.38 0.48 9.48
CA ALA A 179 -8.47 1.06 8.71
C ALA A 179 -7.92 1.99 7.63
N ILE A 180 -7.98 1.56 6.38
CA ILE A 180 -7.56 2.35 5.23
C ILE A 180 -8.72 3.22 4.73
N ASN A 181 -8.74 4.49 5.11
CA ASN A 181 -9.73 5.43 4.59
C ASN A 181 -9.30 5.99 3.23
N LEU A 182 -9.68 5.29 2.15
CA LEU A 182 -9.39 5.66 0.76
C LEU A 182 -10.35 6.74 0.21
N ASN A 183 -10.15 8.01 0.54
CA ASN A 183 -10.94 9.09 -0.07
C ASN A 183 -10.52 9.37 -1.53
N VAL A 184 -11.07 8.62 -2.49
CA VAL A 184 -10.89 8.86 -3.93
C VAL A 184 -11.62 10.13 -4.36
N LEU A 185 -11.00 11.30 -4.19
CA LEU A 185 -11.51 12.56 -4.69
C LEU A 185 -11.22 12.70 -6.20
N SER A 186 -11.80 11.83 -7.05
CA SER A 186 -11.71 12.03 -8.50
C SER A 186 -12.62 13.19 -8.90
N LYS A 187 -12.07 14.40 -9.00
CA LYS A 187 -12.75 15.50 -9.70
C LYS A 187 -12.66 15.37 -11.22
N GLU A 188 -11.83 14.46 -11.73
CA GLU A 188 -11.63 14.21 -13.16
C GLU A 188 -11.42 12.71 -13.45
N ASN A 189 -11.71 12.30 -14.69
CA ASN A 189 -11.77 10.92 -15.16
C ASN A 189 -10.58 10.03 -14.69
N PRO A 190 -10.82 8.92 -13.96
CA PRO A 190 -9.76 8.03 -13.46
C PRO A 190 -8.96 7.31 -14.56
N GLY A 191 -9.44 7.30 -15.81
CA GLY A 191 -8.77 6.68 -16.96
C GLY A 191 -7.41 7.29 -17.35
N LYS A 192 -7.04 8.46 -16.79
CA LYS A 192 -5.69 9.03 -16.95
C LYS A 192 -4.67 8.49 -15.96
N THR A 193 -5.10 7.72 -14.95
CA THR A 193 -4.24 7.31 -13.83
C THR A 193 -4.25 5.80 -13.65
N VAL A 194 -5.42 5.16 -13.70
CA VAL A 194 -5.49 3.70 -13.83
C VAL A 194 -5.80 3.40 -15.29
N PRO A 195 -5.04 2.51 -15.96
CA PRO A 195 -5.38 2.05 -17.31
C PRO A 195 -6.66 1.20 -17.25
N VAL A 196 -7.80 1.87 -17.09
CA VAL A 196 -9.12 1.28 -17.27
C VAL A 196 -9.50 1.57 -18.71
N ILE A 197 -9.45 0.55 -19.56
CA ILE A 197 -10.06 0.60 -20.89
C ILE A 197 -11.57 0.51 -20.66
N SER A 198 -12.18 1.64 -20.27
CA SER A 198 -13.63 1.78 -20.33
C SER A 198 -13.98 2.28 -21.73
N PRO A 199 -14.77 1.54 -22.53
CA PRO A 199 -15.21 2.02 -23.84
C PRO A 199 -16.13 3.24 -23.74
N VAL A 200 -16.54 3.61 -22.53
CA VAL A 200 -17.44 4.72 -22.23
C VAL A 200 -16.84 5.70 -21.22
N ALA A 201 -17.18 6.98 -21.35
CA ALA A 201 -16.78 8.03 -20.42
C ALA A 201 -17.48 7.86 -19.06
N VAL A 202 -16.73 8.10 -17.97
CA VAL A 202 -17.18 7.94 -16.59
C VAL A 202 -16.90 9.23 -15.80
N ASP A 203 -17.94 9.99 -15.43
CA ASP A 203 -17.84 11.12 -14.48
C ASP A 203 -18.29 10.67 -13.09
N THR A 204 -17.32 10.31 -12.25
CA THR A 204 -17.58 9.75 -10.93
C THR A 204 -17.12 10.65 -9.80
N GLY A 205 -18.01 10.87 -8.82
CA GLY A 205 -17.59 11.08 -7.43
C GLY A 205 -17.83 9.77 -6.67
N MET A 206 -16.77 9.02 -6.35
CA MET A 206 -16.86 7.81 -5.53
C MET A 206 -16.08 7.95 -4.24
N GLN A 207 -16.59 7.40 -3.16
CA GLN A 207 -15.83 7.17 -1.94
C GLN A 207 -15.56 5.68 -1.81
N VAL A 208 -14.29 5.33 -1.55
CA VAL A 208 -13.88 3.95 -1.27
C VAL A 208 -13.45 3.88 0.21
N LYS A 209 -13.86 2.86 0.93
CA LYS A 209 -13.33 2.59 2.28
C LYS A 209 -12.83 1.18 2.30
N VAL A 210 -11.61 0.98 2.80
CA VAL A 210 -10.97 -0.34 2.86
C VAL A 210 -10.48 -0.59 4.28
N GLN A 211 -10.62 -1.81 4.75
CA GLN A 211 -10.07 -2.25 6.03
C GLN A 211 -9.18 -3.46 5.77
N ILE A 212 -8.03 -3.49 6.43
CA ILE A 212 -7.12 -4.63 6.41
C ILE A 212 -6.98 -5.14 7.83
N ASP A 213 -7.41 -6.39 8.02
CA ASP A 213 -7.36 -7.10 9.28
C ASP A 213 -6.63 -8.45 9.12
N GLY A 214 -6.45 -9.18 10.21
CA GLY A 214 -5.87 -10.53 10.20
C GLY A 214 -4.36 -10.55 10.42
N SER A 215 -3.75 -11.73 10.39
CA SER A 215 -2.32 -11.87 10.67
C SER A 215 -1.46 -11.28 9.55
N LEU A 216 -0.19 -10.93 9.83
CA LEU A 216 0.73 -10.44 8.78
C LEU A 216 0.90 -11.44 7.63
N ALA A 217 0.80 -12.74 7.94
CA ALA A 217 0.93 -13.81 6.97
C ALA A 217 -0.32 -13.98 6.10
N VAL A 218 -1.50 -13.73 6.67
CA VAL A 218 -2.81 -13.95 6.03
C VAL A 218 -3.72 -12.73 6.27
N PRO A 219 -3.44 -11.59 5.63
CA PRO A 219 -4.28 -10.42 5.75
C PRO A 219 -5.61 -10.64 5.02
N VAL A 220 -6.67 -10.10 5.58
CA VAL A 220 -8.01 -10.04 4.99
C VAL A 220 -8.35 -8.59 4.73
N ILE A 221 -8.81 -8.31 3.53
CA ILE A 221 -9.21 -6.99 3.07
C ILE A 221 -10.73 -6.99 3.00
N THR A 222 -11.36 -5.95 3.53
CA THR A 222 -12.78 -5.67 3.29
C THR A 222 -12.94 -4.24 2.80
N GLY A 223 -14.01 -3.95 2.09
CA GLY A 223 -14.23 -2.58 1.64
C GLY A 223 -15.60 -2.29 1.11
N THR A 224 -15.84 -0.99 0.92
CA THR A 224 -17.06 -0.45 0.34
C THR A 224 -16.73 0.62 -0.69
N ILE A 225 -17.58 0.73 -1.70
CA ILE A 225 -17.53 1.76 -2.74
C ILE A 225 -18.90 2.40 -2.77
N ASN A 226 -18.98 3.73 -2.70
CA ASN A 226 -20.25 4.45 -2.76
C ASN A 226 -20.11 5.69 -3.65
N SER A 227 -21.09 5.95 -4.51
CA SER A 227 -21.21 7.22 -5.21
C SER A 227 -21.54 8.34 -4.21
N THR A 228 -20.86 9.48 -4.34
CA THR A 228 -21.10 10.67 -3.50
C THR A 228 -22.00 11.72 -4.17
N LYS A 229 -22.23 11.58 -5.49
CA LYS A 229 -23.12 12.40 -6.31
C LYS A 229 -23.75 11.53 -7.42
N VAL A 230 -24.77 12.05 -8.08
CA VAL A 230 -25.29 11.45 -9.32
C VAL A 230 -24.13 11.26 -10.29
N THR A 231 -23.96 10.03 -10.75
CA THR A 231 -22.85 9.61 -11.61
C THR A 231 -23.39 9.37 -13.01
N ARG A 232 -22.70 9.92 -14.01
CA ARG A 232 -23.05 9.67 -15.41
C ARG A 232 -22.06 8.68 -16.00
N ILE A 233 -22.58 7.55 -16.45
CA ILE A 233 -21.84 6.58 -17.26
C ILE A 233 -22.43 6.68 -18.66
N ASP A 234 -21.63 7.13 -19.63
CA ASP A 234 -22.09 7.44 -20.99
C ASP A 234 -23.28 8.42 -21.03
N LYS A 235 -24.51 7.97 -21.34
CA LYS A 235 -25.73 8.79 -21.33
C LYS A 235 -26.66 8.45 -20.17
N LEU A 236 -26.34 7.43 -19.38
CA LEU A 236 -27.16 6.98 -18.27
C LEU A 236 -26.75 7.69 -16.98
N GLU A 237 -27.71 8.33 -16.34
CA GLU A 237 -27.54 8.91 -15.01
C GLU A 237 -27.89 7.89 -13.93
N LEU A 238 -26.97 7.72 -12.99
CA LEU A 238 -27.06 6.79 -11.87
C LEU A 238 -27.19 7.60 -10.58
N ALA A 239 -28.35 7.50 -9.94
CA ALA A 239 -28.64 8.12 -8.66
C ALA A 239 -27.77 7.53 -7.54
N GLN A 240 -27.47 6.23 -7.62
CA GLN A 240 -26.69 5.53 -6.61
C GLN A 240 -25.86 4.42 -7.23
N ILE A 241 -24.60 4.32 -6.81
CA ILE A 241 -23.73 3.16 -7.00
C ILE A 241 -23.20 2.79 -5.62
N GLY A 242 -23.39 1.54 -5.22
CA GLY A 242 -22.93 1.00 -3.94
C GLY A 242 -22.38 -0.40 -4.14
N ALA A 243 -21.18 -0.68 -3.62
CA ALA A 243 -20.63 -2.02 -3.59
C ALA A 243 -19.94 -2.30 -2.26
N SER A 244 -19.93 -3.56 -1.85
CA SER A 244 -19.09 -4.06 -0.76
C SER A 244 -18.33 -5.28 -1.23
N PHE A 245 -17.08 -5.39 -0.82
CA PHE A 245 -16.18 -6.47 -1.23
C PHE A 245 -15.33 -6.96 -0.06
N SER A 246 -14.76 -8.14 -0.24
CA SER A 246 -13.76 -8.70 0.65
C SER A 246 -12.78 -9.56 -0.13
N GLY A 247 -11.58 -9.78 0.39
CA GLY A 247 -10.63 -10.68 -0.22
C GLY A 247 -9.44 -10.97 0.66
N ASP A 248 -8.64 -11.93 0.23
CA ASP A 248 -7.37 -12.34 0.84
C ASP A 248 -6.43 -12.78 -0.30
N LYS A 249 -5.37 -13.53 0.02
CA LYS A 249 -4.41 -14.03 -0.99
C LYS A 249 -5.01 -15.04 -1.97
N GLN A 250 -6.12 -15.69 -1.62
CA GLN A 250 -6.70 -16.80 -2.36
C GLN A 250 -7.98 -16.40 -3.10
N LYS A 251 -8.73 -15.43 -2.60
CA LYS A 251 -10.02 -15.06 -3.20
C LYS A 251 -10.32 -13.58 -3.10
N PHE A 252 -11.09 -13.11 -4.07
CA PHE A 252 -11.80 -11.84 -3.98
C PHE A 252 -13.30 -12.11 -4.10
N ALA A 253 -14.11 -11.39 -3.35
CA ALA A 253 -15.56 -11.50 -3.35
C ALA A 253 -16.20 -10.11 -3.47
N LEU A 254 -17.08 -9.95 -4.45
CA LEU A 254 -18.06 -8.89 -4.49
C LEU A 254 -19.25 -9.35 -3.64
N ASN A 255 -19.31 -8.90 -2.40
CA ASN A 255 -20.34 -9.33 -1.45
C ASN A 255 -21.71 -8.76 -1.81
N LYS A 256 -21.73 -7.53 -2.34
CA LYS A 256 -22.96 -6.84 -2.75
C LYS A 256 -22.63 -5.77 -3.76
N LEU A 257 -23.46 -5.65 -4.78
CA LEU A 257 -23.59 -4.52 -5.69
C LEU A 257 -25.02 -3.99 -5.62
N LEU A 258 -25.16 -2.67 -5.72
CA LEU A 258 -26.40 -1.96 -5.91
C LEU A 258 -26.15 -0.79 -6.86
N VAL A 259 -26.87 -0.75 -7.97
CA VAL A 259 -26.89 0.39 -8.88
C VAL A 259 -28.33 0.83 -9.08
N LYS A 260 -28.61 2.12 -8.92
CA LYS A 260 -29.92 2.72 -9.14
C LYS A 260 -29.84 3.82 -10.20
N PRO A 261 -30.43 3.61 -11.37
CA PRO A 261 -30.61 4.68 -12.35
C PRO A 261 -31.51 5.79 -11.81
N VAL A 262 -31.32 7.02 -12.28
CA VAL A 262 -32.24 8.14 -12.01
C VAL A 262 -33.62 7.85 -12.60
N ALA A 263 -33.66 7.15 -13.74
CA ALA A 263 -34.88 6.69 -14.40
C ALA A 263 -35.71 5.68 -13.57
N GLY A 264 -35.15 5.15 -12.48
CA GLY A 264 -35.79 4.16 -11.62
C GLY A 264 -35.28 2.73 -11.83
N GLY A 265 -35.82 1.81 -11.03
CA GLY A 265 -35.36 0.42 -10.99
C GLY A 265 -34.05 0.25 -10.21
N GLN A 266 -33.48 -0.96 -10.29
CA GLN A 266 -32.18 -1.28 -9.70
C GLN A 266 -31.50 -2.47 -10.37
N ILE A 267 -30.18 -2.52 -10.20
CA ILE A 267 -29.34 -3.67 -10.48
C ILE A 267 -28.68 -4.07 -9.17
N THR A 268 -28.79 -5.34 -8.81
CA THR A 268 -28.08 -5.93 -7.67
C THR A 268 -27.19 -7.06 -8.16
N GLY A 269 -26.16 -7.40 -7.39
CA GLY A 269 -25.33 -8.54 -7.74
C GLY A 269 -24.31 -8.90 -6.68
N ASN A 270 -23.64 -10.02 -6.90
CA ASN A 270 -22.55 -10.52 -6.11
C ASN A 270 -21.60 -11.35 -6.99
N GLY A 271 -20.49 -11.82 -6.43
CA GLY A 271 -19.62 -12.73 -7.14
C GLY A 271 -18.25 -12.88 -6.51
N ARG A 272 -17.35 -13.54 -7.24
CA ARG A 272 -16.01 -13.88 -6.78
C ARG A 272 -15.00 -14.03 -7.91
N LEU A 273 -13.75 -13.80 -7.56
CA LEU A 273 -12.57 -14.20 -8.31
C LEU A 273 -11.78 -15.23 -7.49
N ASP A 274 -11.28 -16.25 -8.15
CA ASP A 274 -10.38 -17.23 -7.57
C ASP A 274 -8.93 -16.84 -7.88
N LEU A 275 -8.23 -16.34 -6.87
CA LEU A 275 -6.84 -15.89 -6.97
C LEU A 275 -5.86 -17.04 -6.72
N GLU A 276 -6.25 -18.04 -5.92
CA GLU A 276 -5.45 -19.25 -5.66
C GLU A 276 -5.22 -20.04 -6.94
N ASN A 277 -6.27 -20.16 -7.77
CA ASN A 277 -6.19 -20.82 -9.07
C ASN A 277 -5.88 -19.85 -10.22
N SER A 278 -5.36 -18.65 -9.91
CA SER A 278 -5.00 -17.67 -10.93
C SER A 278 -3.64 -18.01 -11.56
N THR A 279 -3.60 -17.94 -12.89
CA THR A 279 -2.37 -17.99 -13.69
C THR A 279 -2.18 -16.67 -14.42
N ALA A 280 -1.04 -16.50 -15.12
CA ALA A 280 -0.78 -15.28 -15.91
C ALA A 280 -1.85 -15.01 -17.00
N THR A 281 -2.56 -16.06 -17.45
CA THR A 281 -3.51 -15.97 -18.58
C THR A 281 -4.95 -16.36 -18.21
N ALA A 282 -5.19 -16.80 -16.98
CA ALA A 282 -6.51 -17.23 -16.54
C ALA A 282 -6.72 -16.99 -15.04
N THR A 283 -7.66 -16.10 -14.71
CA THR A 283 -8.17 -15.92 -13.34
C THR A 283 -9.65 -16.28 -13.34
N PRO A 284 -10.07 -17.40 -12.73
CA PRO A 284 -11.46 -17.82 -12.74
C PRO A 284 -12.39 -16.82 -12.07
N LEU A 285 -13.58 -16.62 -12.64
CA LEU A 285 -14.59 -15.70 -12.14
C LEU A 285 -15.99 -16.28 -12.15
N ALA A 286 -16.82 -15.81 -11.20
CA ALA A 286 -18.24 -16.05 -11.18
C ALA A 286 -18.98 -14.86 -10.56
N PHE A 287 -19.84 -14.19 -11.32
CA PHE A 287 -20.67 -13.09 -10.85
C PHE A 287 -22.12 -13.29 -11.25
N ASP A 288 -23.03 -12.93 -10.36
CA ASP A 288 -24.46 -13.01 -10.59
C ASP A 288 -25.09 -11.64 -10.39
N PHE A 289 -26.00 -11.29 -11.30
CA PHE A 289 -26.71 -10.02 -11.30
C PHE A 289 -28.20 -10.24 -11.45
N ASP A 290 -28.96 -9.49 -10.67
CA ASP A 290 -30.40 -9.35 -10.81
C ASP A 290 -30.71 -7.92 -11.20
N THR A 291 -31.57 -7.75 -12.18
CA THR A 291 -31.98 -6.43 -12.68
C THR A 291 -33.49 -6.31 -12.61
N SER A 292 -33.96 -5.11 -12.32
CA SER A 292 -35.36 -4.72 -12.48
C SER A 292 -35.35 -3.27 -12.96
N LEU A 293 -35.52 -3.07 -14.26
CA LEU A 293 -35.25 -1.80 -14.92
C LEU A 293 -36.44 -1.33 -15.77
N PRO A 294 -36.82 -0.05 -15.70
CA PRO A 294 -37.81 0.55 -16.60
C PRO A 294 -37.17 0.77 -17.97
N VAL A 295 -37.22 -0.23 -18.84
CA VAL A 295 -36.40 -0.28 -20.07
C VAL A 295 -36.64 0.90 -21.00
N LYS A 296 -37.90 1.34 -21.14
CA LYS A 296 -38.20 2.54 -21.93
C LYS A 296 -37.46 3.77 -21.40
N ALA A 297 -37.42 3.97 -20.09
CA ALA A 297 -36.77 5.12 -19.48
C ALA A 297 -35.23 5.01 -19.52
N ILE A 298 -34.69 3.79 -19.38
CA ILE A 298 -33.24 3.53 -19.50
C ILE A 298 -32.75 3.70 -20.94
N ALA A 299 -33.55 3.30 -21.94
CA ALA A 299 -33.20 3.38 -23.36
C ALA A 299 -33.44 4.77 -23.97
N ALA A 300 -34.29 5.62 -23.38
CA ALA A 300 -34.64 6.93 -23.92
C ALA A 300 -33.45 7.86 -24.24
N PRO A 301 -32.36 7.90 -23.44
CA PRO A 301 -31.17 8.69 -23.77
C PRO A 301 -30.44 8.19 -25.04
N TYR A 302 -30.70 6.94 -25.44
CA TYR A 302 -30.01 6.26 -26.53
C TYR A 302 -30.84 6.24 -27.81
N TYR A 303 -32.14 5.93 -27.70
CA TYR A 303 -33.04 5.74 -28.82
C TYR A 303 -34.45 6.24 -28.48
N SER A 304 -35.12 6.82 -29.47
CA SER A 304 -36.56 7.09 -29.39
C SER A 304 -37.32 5.85 -29.85
N LEU A 305 -37.94 5.15 -28.91
CA LEU A 305 -38.80 4.01 -29.23
C LEU A 305 -40.06 4.51 -29.95
N PRO A 306 -40.53 3.81 -31.00
CA PRO A 306 -41.82 4.10 -31.64
C PRO A 306 -42.97 4.12 -30.62
N ALA A 307 -43.97 4.96 -30.87
CA ALA A 307 -45.09 5.17 -29.94
C ALA A 307 -45.90 3.88 -29.68
N GLU A 308 -45.85 2.95 -30.63
CA GLU A 308 -46.56 1.67 -30.62
C GLU A 308 -45.87 0.61 -29.74
N ILE A 309 -44.62 0.84 -29.33
CA ILE A 309 -43.87 -0.10 -28.48
C ILE A 309 -43.98 0.31 -27.02
N THR A 310 -44.73 -0.47 -26.24
CA THR A 310 -44.79 -0.38 -24.78
C THR A 310 -43.79 -1.36 -24.17
N LEU A 311 -42.70 -0.82 -23.61
CA LEU A 311 -41.70 -1.56 -22.84
C LEU A 311 -41.83 -1.13 -21.37
N ASP A 312 -42.37 -2.04 -20.55
CA ASP A 312 -42.49 -1.86 -19.11
C ASP A 312 -41.18 -2.27 -18.38
N ASN A 313 -41.29 -2.58 -17.09
CA ASN A 313 -40.15 -3.05 -16.31
C ASN A 313 -39.71 -4.45 -16.77
N ILE A 314 -38.44 -4.58 -17.13
CA ILE A 314 -37.83 -5.89 -17.38
C ILE A 314 -37.08 -6.33 -16.13
N THR A 315 -37.36 -7.55 -15.71
CA THR A 315 -36.52 -8.28 -14.76
C THR A 315 -35.66 -9.28 -15.50
N ALA A 316 -34.36 -9.27 -15.26
CA ALA A 316 -33.43 -10.24 -15.83
C ALA A 316 -32.43 -10.70 -14.77
N GLN A 317 -32.08 -11.97 -14.85
CA GLN A 317 -30.98 -12.57 -14.10
C GLN A 317 -29.86 -12.88 -15.09
N THR A 318 -28.62 -12.61 -14.70
CA THR A 318 -27.47 -12.84 -15.57
C THR A 318 -26.32 -13.39 -14.75
N SER A 319 -25.70 -14.44 -15.28
CA SER A 319 -24.53 -15.08 -14.69
C SER A 319 -23.33 -14.88 -15.59
N ILE A 320 -22.29 -14.23 -15.08
CA ILE A 320 -20.99 -14.15 -15.75
C ILE A 320 -20.08 -15.22 -15.17
N ARG A 321 -19.49 -16.06 -16.03
CA ARG A 321 -18.59 -17.18 -15.69
C ARG A 321 -17.35 -17.16 -16.60
N GLY A 322 -16.37 -18.00 -16.31
CA GLY A 322 -15.16 -18.16 -17.14
C GLY A 322 -13.93 -17.58 -16.45
N THR A 323 -13.11 -16.82 -17.19
CA THR A 323 -11.89 -16.18 -16.69
C THR A 323 -11.89 -14.68 -16.96
N LEU A 324 -11.04 -13.89 -16.26
CA LEU A 324 -10.94 -12.44 -16.49
C LEU A 324 -10.65 -12.08 -17.97
N GLN A 325 -9.90 -12.92 -18.68
CA GLN A 325 -9.59 -12.72 -20.11
C GLN A 325 -10.69 -13.23 -21.04
N GLN A 326 -11.53 -14.18 -20.59
CA GLN A 326 -12.59 -14.80 -21.39
C GLN A 326 -13.89 -14.93 -20.56
N PRO A 327 -14.52 -13.81 -20.17
CA PRO A 327 -15.80 -13.86 -19.49
C PRO A 327 -16.91 -14.29 -20.45
N SER A 328 -17.85 -15.10 -19.97
CA SER A 328 -19.05 -15.54 -20.70
C SER A 328 -20.28 -15.23 -19.87
N ALA A 329 -21.25 -14.53 -20.46
CA ALA A 329 -22.55 -14.26 -19.86
C ALA A 329 -23.55 -15.36 -20.26
N ILE A 330 -24.34 -15.82 -19.29
CA ILE A 330 -25.38 -16.84 -19.40
C ILE A 330 -26.66 -16.26 -18.80
#